data_AF-A0A9E3KZV5-F1
#
_entry.id   AF-A0A9E3KZV5-F1
#
_cell.length_a   1.000
_cell.length_b   1.000
_cell.length_c   1.000
_cell.angle_alpha   90.00
_cell.angle_beta   90.00
_cell.angle_gamma   90.00
#
_symmetry.space_group_name_H-M   'P 1'
#
loop_
_entity.id
_entity.type
_entity.pdbx_description
1 polymer ?
#
loop_
_entity_poly.entity_id
_entity_poly.type
_entity_poly.pdbx_seq_one_letter_code
_entity_poly.pdbx_strand_id
1 'polypeptide(L)'
;MLTSEDVSRGVGTLSKLARHLAEPVVLTGSIAAGWHLLHKGRRPSKSHLNDIDTVGLRGPSGIGPGVGRDFLVNHFHPQRGGGRVLLQLVDEEHRTRVEVFGPGSDSLAERLVDSAVGEIPCRLVSAEDLLAKLLSIIHCVTEGEAVDPKYVERFDALSAVADVDVARKLWGEYRKEGQPSDFEAAAELVKSRIASAPDLLRPTSYCQDVNFRCEWCHESESFPLASRFKVLEVLGYV
;
A
#
# COMPACT_ATOMS: atom_id res chain seq x y z
N MET A 1 14.61 5.48 8.18
CA MET A 1 13.90 5.91 9.41
C MET A 1 13.19 7.25 9.17
N LEU A 2 11.95 7.35 9.67
CA LEU A 2 11.11 8.56 9.63
C LEU A 2 11.63 9.63 10.62
N THR A 3 11.29 10.89 10.37
CA THR A 3 11.52 11.99 11.33
C THR A 3 10.50 11.92 12.48
N SER A 4 10.75 12.65 13.59
CA SER A 4 9.77 12.76 14.68
C SER A 4 8.46 13.40 14.24
N GLU A 5 8.53 14.36 13.30
CA GLU A 5 7.37 14.99 12.68
C GLU A 5 6.56 13.99 11.87
N ASP A 6 7.23 13.19 11.02
CA ASP A 6 6.58 12.14 10.24
C ASP A 6 5.93 11.08 11.13
N VAL A 7 6.57 10.72 12.24
CA VAL A 7 5.98 9.81 13.23
C VAL A 7 4.72 10.42 13.84
N SER A 8 4.75 11.70 14.24
CA SER A 8 3.58 12.39 14.79
C SER A 8 2.43 12.45 13.78
N ARG A 9 2.72 12.80 12.52
CA ARG A 9 1.74 12.81 11.42
C ARG A 9 1.12 11.44 11.22
N GLY A 10 1.96 10.40 11.16
CA GLY A 10 1.50 9.01 10.98
C GLY A 10 0.59 8.54 12.11
N VAL A 11 1.01 8.73 13.37
CA VAL A 11 0.23 8.35 14.56
C VAL A 11 -1.10 9.11 14.62
N GLY A 12 -1.08 10.42 14.37
CA GLY A 12 -2.28 11.25 14.35
C GLY A 12 -3.30 10.76 13.31
N THR A 13 -2.84 10.55 12.07
CA THR A 13 -3.70 10.03 10.99
C THR A 13 -4.23 8.63 11.27
N LEU A 14 -3.41 7.71 11.80
CA LEU A 14 -3.84 6.36 12.18
C LEU A 14 -4.88 6.39 13.30
N SER A 15 -4.70 7.26 14.30
CA SER A 15 -5.66 7.43 15.40
C SER A 15 -7.02 7.90 14.87
N LYS A 16 -7.03 8.83 13.91
CA LYS A 16 -8.26 9.24 13.23
C LYS A 16 -8.89 8.09 12.45
N LEU A 17 -8.11 7.41 11.63
CA LEU A 17 -8.60 6.32 10.79
C LEU A 17 -9.22 5.20 11.64
N ALA A 18 -8.57 4.81 12.73
CA ALA A 18 -9.02 3.74 13.60
C ALA A 18 -10.44 3.95 14.16
N ARG A 19 -10.87 5.21 14.37
CA ARG A 19 -12.25 5.52 14.82
C ARG A 19 -13.32 5.19 13.78
N HIS A 20 -12.93 5.06 12.51
CA HIS A 20 -13.84 4.78 11.40
C HIS A 20 -13.76 3.33 10.93
N LEU A 21 -12.94 2.47 11.54
CA LEU A 21 -12.83 1.08 11.14
C LEU A 21 -13.55 0.16 12.13
N ALA A 22 -14.23 -0.85 11.61
CA ALA A 22 -14.85 -1.90 12.43
C ALA A 22 -13.82 -2.88 13.04
N GLU A 23 -12.58 -2.85 12.54
CA GLU A 23 -11.48 -3.74 12.91
C GLU A 23 -10.19 -2.95 13.14
N PRO A 24 -9.19 -3.52 13.84
CA PRO A 24 -7.87 -2.89 13.96
C PRO A 24 -7.29 -2.54 12.58
N VAL A 25 -6.59 -1.40 12.50
CA VAL A 25 -5.96 -0.94 11.26
C VAL A 25 -4.98 -2.02 10.78
N VAL A 26 -5.15 -2.49 9.55
CA VAL A 26 -4.23 -3.44 8.91
C VAL A 26 -3.25 -2.66 8.05
N LEU A 27 -1.99 -2.54 8.47
CA LEU A 27 -0.95 -1.83 7.75
C LEU A 27 -0.28 -2.74 6.71
N THR A 28 0.00 -2.18 5.54
CA THR A 28 0.74 -2.85 4.45
C THR A 28 1.82 -1.92 3.90
N GLY A 29 2.37 -2.24 2.73
CA GLY A 29 3.27 -1.37 2.00
C GLY A 29 4.55 -1.03 2.76
N SER A 30 4.96 0.24 2.68
CA SER A 30 6.27 0.67 3.18
C SER A 30 6.41 0.60 4.70
N ILE A 31 5.32 0.88 5.46
CA ILE A 31 5.32 0.86 6.93
C ILE A 31 5.46 -0.58 7.42
N ALA A 32 4.66 -1.51 6.90
CA ALA A 32 4.73 -2.92 7.29
C ALA A 32 6.10 -3.53 6.90
N ALA A 33 6.60 -3.26 5.69
CA ALA A 33 7.92 -3.71 5.27
C ALA A 33 9.04 -3.15 6.17
N GLY A 34 8.97 -1.86 6.53
CA GLY A 34 9.91 -1.22 7.44
C GLY A 34 9.92 -1.86 8.82
N TRP A 35 8.76 -2.23 9.35
CA TRP A 35 8.63 -2.94 10.63
C TRP A 35 9.32 -4.31 10.59
N HIS A 36 9.07 -5.11 9.55
CA HIS A 36 9.68 -6.45 9.41
C HIS A 36 11.20 -6.38 9.29
N LEU A 37 11.72 -5.43 8.51
CA LEU A 37 13.15 -5.19 8.39
C LEU A 37 13.78 -4.81 9.73
N LEU A 38 13.17 -3.88 10.47
CA LEU A 38 13.64 -3.45 11.79
C LEU A 38 13.64 -4.61 12.79
N HIS A 39 12.58 -5.40 12.82
CA HIS A 39 12.46 -6.54 13.73
C HIS A 39 13.55 -7.61 13.48
N LYS A 40 14.07 -7.68 12.26
CA LYS A 40 15.18 -8.56 11.87
C LYS A 40 16.56 -7.87 11.92
N GLY A 41 16.65 -6.73 12.60
CA GLY A 41 17.90 -5.99 12.82
C GLY A 41 18.41 -5.23 11.59
N ARG A 42 17.62 -5.13 10.51
CA ARG A 42 17.97 -4.35 9.33
C ARG A 42 17.40 -2.94 9.45
N ARG A 43 18.23 -1.93 9.18
CA ARG A 43 17.77 -0.54 9.20
C ARG A 43 17.14 -0.18 7.86
N PRO A 44 15.85 0.24 7.83
CA PRO A 44 15.24 0.78 6.63
C PRO A 44 15.96 2.06 6.22
N SER A 45 16.03 2.31 4.91
CA SER A 45 16.49 3.58 4.37
C SER A 45 15.75 4.76 4.99
N LYS A 46 16.40 5.93 5.04
CA LYS A 46 15.70 7.18 5.40
C LYS A 46 14.68 7.49 4.32
N SER A 47 13.46 7.76 4.74
CA SER A 47 12.34 8.11 3.87
C SER A 47 11.47 9.11 4.60
N HIS A 48 10.75 9.93 3.84
CA HIS A 48 9.67 10.77 4.36
C HIS A 48 8.37 9.98 4.36
N LEU A 49 7.45 10.34 5.26
CA LEU A 49 6.09 9.82 5.23
C LEU A 49 5.29 10.57 4.16
N ASN A 50 5.01 9.89 3.06
CA ASN A 50 4.17 10.40 1.96
C ASN A 50 2.72 9.94 2.13
N ASP A 51 2.55 8.67 2.45
CA ASP A 51 1.26 7.99 2.55
C ASP A 51 1.31 6.83 3.56
N ILE A 52 0.12 6.38 3.94
CA ILE A 52 -0.10 5.22 4.80
C ILE A 52 -0.92 4.20 4.00
N ASP A 53 -0.32 3.04 3.75
CA ASP A 53 -1.01 1.94 3.08
C ASP A 53 -1.70 1.03 4.10
N THR A 54 -2.99 0.77 3.88
CA THR A 54 -3.82 -0.06 4.75
C THR A 54 -4.67 -1.05 3.96
N VAL A 55 -5.20 -2.09 4.62
CA VAL A 55 -6.11 -3.07 4.01
C VAL A 55 -7.47 -3.03 4.71
N GLY A 56 -8.55 -2.84 3.95
CA GLY A 56 -9.93 -2.93 4.41
C GLY A 56 -10.48 -4.34 4.24
N LEU A 57 -10.34 -5.20 5.26
CA LEU A 57 -10.70 -6.63 5.18
C LEU A 57 -12.17 -6.89 4.79
N ARG A 58 -13.08 -6.01 5.22
CA ARG A 58 -14.53 -6.09 4.92
C ARG A 58 -14.97 -5.24 3.73
N GLY A 59 -14.01 -4.75 2.93
CA GLY A 59 -14.29 -3.81 1.85
C GLY A 59 -14.96 -2.52 2.36
N PRO A 60 -15.84 -1.88 1.57
CA PRO A 60 -16.53 -0.64 1.98
C PRO A 60 -17.29 -0.76 3.30
N SER A 61 -17.86 -1.94 3.58
CA SER A 61 -18.68 -2.17 4.78
C SER A 61 -17.88 -2.14 6.10
N GLY A 62 -16.55 -2.27 6.02
CA GLY A 62 -15.65 -2.14 7.18
C GLY A 62 -15.30 -0.70 7.54
N ILE A 63 -15.73 0.27 6.73
CA ILE A 63 -15.41 1.69 6.89
C ILE A 63 -16.69 2.43 7.24
N GLY A 64 -16.68 3.12 8.38
CA GLY A 64 -17.81 3.89 8.88
C GLY A 64 -18.19 5.02 7.92
N PRO A 65 -19.51 5.29 7.74
CA PRO A 65 -19.98 6.33 6.82
C PRO A 65 -19.60 7.75 7.26
N GLY A 66 -19.06 7.91 8.47
CA GLY A 66 -18.56 9.18 8.99
C GLY A 66 -17.14 9.54 8.54
N VAL A 67 -16.44 8.68 7.78
CA VAL A 67 -15.02 8.90 7.45
C VAL A 67 -14.81 10.21 6.68
N GLY A 68 -15.76 10.60 5.83
CA GLY A 68 -15.72 11.87 5.08
C GLY A 68 -15.80 13.13 5.94
N ARG A 69 -16.07 13.02 7.25
CA ARG A 69 -16.06 14.16 8.19
C ARG A 69 -14.67 14.47 8.73
N ASP A 70 -13.81 13.44 8.81
CA ASP A 70 -12.45 13.56 9.33
C ASP A 70 -11.40 13.55 8.21
N PHE A 71 -11.80 13.16 6.99
CA PHE A 71 -10.93 13.01 5.83
C PHE A 71 -11.58 13.53 4.56
N LEU A 72 -10.75 14.07 3.66
CA LEU A 72 -11.13 14.29 2.27
C LEU A 72 -11.06 12.96 1.51
N VAL A 73 -12.16 12.53 0.90
CA VAL A 73 -12.16 11.32 0.05
C VAL A 73 -11.71 11.71 -1.36
N ASN A 74 -10.49 11.31 -1.75
CA ASN A 74 -9.98 11.59 -3.09
C ASN A 74 -10.38 10.51 -4.11
N HIS A 75 -10.44 9.25 -3.68
CA HIS A 75 -10.88 8.14 -4.53
C HIS A 75 -11.77 7.19 -3.74
N PHE A 76 -12.83 6.68 -4.36
CA PHE A 76 -13.63 5.57 -3.84
C PHE A 76 -13.98 4.63 -4.99
N HIS A 77 -13.52 3.38 -4.92
CA HIS A 77 -13.65 2.36 -5.97
C HIS A 77 -14.28 1.07 -5.42
N PRO A 78 -15.58 1.06 -5.07
CA PRO A 78 -16.21 -0.09 -4.44
C PRO A 78 -16.21 -1.37 -5.29
N GLN A 79 -15.97 -1.26 -6.60
CA GLN A 79 -16.10 -2.36 -7.57
C GLN A 79 -14.78 -2.80 -8.22
N ARG A 80 -13.63 -2.21 -7.85
CA ARG A 80 -12.35 -2.47 -8.54
C ARG A 80 -11.70 -3.83 -8.20
N GLY A 81 -12.29 -4.59 -7.28
CA GLY A 81 -11.86 -5.93 -6.89
C GLY A 81 -10.71 -5.95 -5.86
N GLY A 82 -10.27 -7.18 -5.52
CA GLY A 82 -9.27 -7.45 -4.49
C GLY A 82 -7.88 -6.89 -4.82
N GLY A 83 -7.13 -6.49 -3.79
CA GLY A 83 -5.75 -6.01 -3.89
C GLY A 83 -5.57 -4.72 -4.70
N ARG A 84 -6.65 -4.00 -5.01
CA ARG A 84 -6.68 -2.68 -5.64
C ARG A 84 -7.12 -1.62 -4.63
N VAL A 85 -6.80 -0.35 -4.92
CA VAL A 85 -7.23 0.78 -4.10
C VAL A 85 -8.76 0.81 -4.05
N LEU A 86 -9.28 0.64 -2.84
CA LEU A 86 -10.69 0.72 -2.49
C LEU A 86 -11.08 2.15 -2.17
N LEU A 87 -10.27 2.83 -1.35
CA LEU A 87 -10.53 4.18 -0.87
C LEU A 87 -9.19 4.91 -0.75
N GLN A 88 -9.13 6.17 -1.17
CA GLN A 88 -8.01 7.06 -0.88
C GLN A 88 -8.52 8.25 -0.09
N LEU A 89 -7.93 8.44 1.08
CA LEU A 89 -8.27 9.50 2.02
C LEU A 89 -7.11 10.49 2.15
N VAL A 90 -7.42 11.73 2.51
CA VAL A 90 -6.43 12.74 2.89
C VAL A 90 -6.84 13.35 4.22
N ASP A 91 -5.93 13.27 5.19
CA ASP A 91 -6.05 13.92 6.49
C ASP A 91 -5.57 15.37 6.38
N GLU A 92 -6.49 16.33 6.51
CA GLU A 92 -6.17 17.75 6.38
C GLU A 92 -5.25 18.28 7.48
N GLU A 93 -5.37 17.75 8.70
CA GLU A 93 -4.60 18.21 9.86
C GLU A 93 -3.14 17.78 9.77
N HIS A 94 -2.93 16.50 9.44
CA HIS A 94 -1.59 15.91 9.38
C HIS A 94 -0.98 15.94 7.97
N ARG A 95 -1.76 16.40 6.97
CA ARG A 95 -1.38 16.44 5.55
C ARG A 95 -0.87 15.08 5.07
N THR A 96 -1.62 14.04 5.38
CA THR A 96 -1.20 12.65 5.14
C THR A 96 -2.21 11.97 4.25
N ARG A 97 -1.74 11.31 3.19
CA ARG A 97 -2.58 10.44 2.37
C ARG A 97 -2.70 9.07 3.02
N VAL A 98 -3.89 8.48 2.98
CA VAL A 98 -4.11 7.08 3.34
C VAL A 98 -4.67 6.35 2.12
N GLU A 99 -4.05 5.24 1.76
CA GLU A 99 -4.57 4.32 0.75
C GLU A 99 -5.14 3.09 1.45
N VAL A 100 -6.42 2.81 1.23
CA VAL A 100 -7.09 1.61 1.71
C VAL A 100 -7.25 0.68 0.52
N PHE A 101 -6.63 -0.49 0.59
CA PHE A 101 -6.74 -1.54 -0.41
C PHE A 101 -7.78 -2.58 -0.02
N GLY A 102 -8.48 -3.15 -1.00
CA GLY A 102 -9.19 -4.41 -0.76
C GLY A 102 -8.20 -5.55 -0.44
N PRO A 103 -8.62 -6.62 0.25
CA PRO A 103 -7.75 -7.76 0.52
C PRO A 103 -7.20 -8.31 -0.80
N GLY A 104 -5.88 -8.55 -0.83
CA GLY A 104 -5.20 -9.10 -2.00
C GLY A 104 -5.27 -10.63 -2.11
N SER A 105 -5.73 -11.28 -1.04
CA SER A 105 -5.93 -12.71 -0.91
C SER A 105 -7.09 -12.95 0.06
N ASP A 106 -7.89 -13.99 -0.17
CA ASP A 106 -9.01 -14.40 0.69
C ASP A 106 -8.52 -14.90 2.05
N SER A 107 -7.33 -15.48 2.11
CA SER A 107 -6.73 -16.08 3.32
C SER A 107 -5.84 -15.09 4.08
N LEU A 108 -5.72 -13.83 3.61
CA LEU A 108 -4.85 -12.81 4.21
C LEU A 108 -5.14 -12.58 5.71
N ALA A 109 -6.40 -12.61 6.11
CA ALA A 109 -6.82 -12.32 7.48
C ALA A 109 -6.22 -13.30 8.51
N GLU A 110 -5.90 -14.53 8.10
CA GLU A 110 -5.37 -15.60 8.95
C GLU A 110 -3.87 -15.45 9.23
N ARG A 111 -3.17 -14.58 8.48
CA ARG A 111 -1.71 -14.43 8.52
C ARG A 111 -1.25 -13.04 8.98
N LEU A 112 -2.19 -12.22 9.45
CA LEU A 112 -1.86 -10.91 9.97
C LEU A 112 -1.06 -11.03 11.27
N VAL A 113 -0.06 -10.15 11.43
CA VAL A 113 0.77 -10.08 12.63
C VAL A 113 0.25 -8.99 13.54
N ASP A 114 -0.16 -9.33 14.75
CA ASP A 114 -0.58 -8.34 15.76
C ASP A 114 0.59 -7.42 16.14
N SER A 115 0.29 -6.13 16.21
CA SER A 115 1.28 -5.08 16.50
C SER A 115 0.59 -3.84 17.06
N ALA A 116 1.38 -2.78 17.25
CA ALA A 116 0.87 -1.48 17.62
C ALA A 116 1.73 -0.36 17.02
N VAL A 117 1.09 0.76 16.71
CA VAL A 117 1.77 2.03 16.41
C VAL A 117 1.44 3.00 17.52
N GLY A 118 2.38 3.20 18.44
CA GLY A 118 2.09 3.87 19.72
C GLY A 118 1.08 3.04 20.52
N GLU A 119 -0.03 3.67 20.93
CA GLU A 119 -1.12 3.00 21.65
C GLU A 119 -2.22 2.44 20.71
N ILE A 120 -2.07 2.62 19.39
CA ILE A 120 -3.09 2.23 18.41
C ILE A 120 -2.90 0.74 18.09
N PRO A 121 -3.88 -0.13 18.40
CA PRO A 121 -3.82 -1.53 18.00
C PRO A 121 -3.81 -1.62 16.48
N CYS A 122 -2.83 -2.33 15.94
CA CYS A 122 -2.69 -2.53 14.51
C CYS A 122 -2.43 -4.00 14.21
N ARG A 123 -2.67 -4.37 12.96
CA ARG A 123 -2.22 -5.63 12.39
C ARG A 123 -1.31 -5.32 11.22
N LEU A 124 -0.33 -6.16 10.94
CA LEU A 124 0.61 -5.99 9.84
C LEU A 124 0.40 -7.13 8.84
N VAL A 125 0.41 -6.80 7.55
CA VAL A 125 0.61 -7.82 6.52
C VAL A 125 1.99 -8.47 6.71
N SER A 126 2.05 -9.80 6.62
CA SER A 126 3.29 -10.56 6.82
C SER A 126 4.38 -10.16 5.81
N ALA A 127 5.65 -10.45 6.13
CA ALA A 127 6.75 -10.16 5.20
C ALA A 127 6.62 -11.00 3.92
N GLU A 128 6.06 -12.21 4.03
CA GLU A 128 5.88 -13.19 2.98
C GLU A 128 4.77 -12.77 2.00
N ASP A 129 3.63 -12.30 2.53
CA ASP A 129 2.54 -11.73 1.73
C ASP A 129 3.02 -10.47 0.99
N LEU A 130 3.79 -9.60 1.65
CA LEU A 130 4.40 -8.42 1.03
C LEU A 130 5.38 -8.80 -0.08
N LEU A 131 6.21 -9.82 0.14
CA LEU A 131 7.19 -10.29 -0.84
C LEU A 131 6.51 -10.85 -2.10
N ALA A 132 5.50 -11.73 -1.93
CA ALA A 132 4.71 -12.27 -3.03
C ALA A 132 3.97 -11.17 -3.79
N LYS A 133 3.35 -10.23 -3.09
CA LYS A 133 2.68 -9.08 -3.72
C LYS A 133 3.65 -8.20 -4.51
N LEU A 134 4.82 -7.90 -3.96
CA LEU A 134 5.83 -7.09 -4.65
C LEU A 134 6.30 -7.76 -5.93
N LEU A 135 6.53 -9.07 -5.93
CA LEU A 135 6.88 -9.80 -7.15
C LEU A 135 5.82 -9.64 -8.25
N SER A 136 4.54 -9.77 -7.89
CA SER A 136 3.41 -9.57 -8.81
C SER A 136 3.32 -8.14 -9.36
N ILE A 137 3.75 -7.14 -8.58
CA ILE A 137 3.83 -5.73 -9.00
C ILE A 137 4.98 -5.54 -9.98
N ILE A 138 6.20 -5.94 -9.61
CA ILE A 138 7.41 -5.69 -10.42
C ILE A 138 7.49 -6.55 -11.67
N HIS A 139 6.71 -7.64 -11.76
CA HIS A 139 6.66 -8.49 -12.95
C HIS A 139 6.28 -7.74 -14.23
N CYS A 140 5.59 -6.59 -14.16
CA CYS A 140 5.25 -5.82 -15.36
C CYS A 140 6.48 -5.43 -16.22
N VAL A 141 7.69 -5.38 -15.63
CA VAL A 141 8.93 -5.11 -16.38
C VAL A 141 9.21 -6.17 -17.45
N THR A 142 8.79 -7.43 -17.23
CA THR A 142 8.96 -8.53 -18.21
C THR A 142 8.14 -8.28 -19.48
N GLU A 143 7.10 -7.45 -19.38
CA GLU A 143 6.24 -7.02 -20.47
C GLU A 143 6.71 -5.68 -21.08
N GLY A 144 7.83 -5.14 -20.60
CA GLY A 144 8.39 -3.86 -21.06
C GLY A 144 7.74 -2.64 -20.41
N GLU A 145 6.92 -2.81 -19.38
CA GLU A 145 6.38 -1.69 -18.61
C GLU A 145 7.40 -1.14 -17.62
N ALA A 146 7.32 0.15 -17.34
CA ALA A 146 8.16 0.78 -16.33
C ALA A 146 7.62 0.50 -14.92
N VAL A 147 8.53 0.42 -13.94
CA VAL A 147 8.19 0.27 -12.52
C VAL A 147 9.02 1.23 -11.68
N ASP A 148 8.44 1.69 -10.56
CA ASP A 148 9.16 2.51 -9.60
C ASP A 148 10.29 1.70 -8.93
N PRO A 149 11.56 2.17 -8.96
CA PRO A 149 12.70 1.45 -8.39
C PRO A 149 12.48 1.03 -6.94
N LYS A 150 11.71 1.79 -6.16
CA LYS A 150 11.43 1.50 -4.74
C LYS A 150 10.77 0.14 -4.52
N TYR A 151 10.04 -0.39 -5.51
CA TYR A 151 9.42 -1.71 -5.40
C TYR A 151 10.43 -2.83 -5.53
N VAL A 152 11.42 -2.68 -6.42
CA VAL A 152 12.51 -3.64 -6.62
C VAL A 152 13.43 -3.65 -5.40
N GLU A 153 13.85 -2.48 -4.95
CA GLU A 153 14.68 -2.34 -3.74
C GLU A 153 14.02 -2.97 -2.51
N ARG A 154 12.70 -2.80 -2.38
CA ARG A 154 11.93 -3.37 -1.26
C ARG A 154 11.76 -4.88 -1.40
N PHE A 155 11.56 -5.38 -2.61
CA PHE A 155 11.53 -6.83 -2.88
C PHE A 155 12.86 -7.47 -2.45
N ASP A 156 13.98 -6.89 -2.88
CA ASP A 156 15.32 -7.38 -2.50
C ASP A 156 15.53 -7.33 -0.99
N ALA A 157 15.17 -6.22 -0.33
CA ALA A 157 15.30 -6.09 1.11
C ALA A 157 14.46 -7.11 1.88
N LEU A 158 13.21 -7.33 1.48
CA LEU A 158 12.30 -8.29 2.11
C LEU A 158 12.71 -9.74 1.84
N SER A 159 13.24 -10.05 0.66
CA SER A 159 13.72 -11.40 0.32
C SER A 159 14.81 -11.90 1.28
N ALA A 160 15.52 -10.97 1.94
CA ALA A 160 16.57 -11.27 2.88
C ALA A 160 16.10 -11.46 4.33
N VAL A 161 14.79 -11.31 4.60
CA VAL A 161 14.20 -11.42 5.96
C VAL A 161 12.93 -12.26 6.04
N ALA A 162 12.20 -12.40 4.92
CA ALA A 162 11.00 -13.23 4.83
C ALA A 162 11.36 -14.72 4.70
N ASP A 163 10.44 -15.58 5.13
CA ASP A 163 10.49 -17.01 4.82
C ASP A 163 10.09 -17.23 3.36
N VAL A 164 11.08 -17.47 2.50
CA VAL A 164 10.87 -17.67 1.06
C VAL A 164 10.03 -18.92 0.78
N ASP A 165 10.11 -19.98 1.61
CA ASP A 165 9.30 -21.18 1.43
C ASP A 165 7.81 -20.90 1.67
N VAL A 166 7.51 -20.02 2.60
CA VAL A 166 6.14 -19.54 2.82
C VAL A 166 5.71 -18.63 1.67
N ALA A 167 6.54 -17.68 1.24
CA ALA A 167 6.22 -16.79 0.13
C ALA A 167 5.92 -17.55 -1.18
N ARG A 168 6.67 -18.64 -1.46
CA ARG A 168 6.39 -19.57 -2.59
C ARG A 168 4.98 -20.12 -2.56
N LYS A 169 4.52 -20.57 -1.38
CA LYS A 169 3.17 -21.14 -1.22
C LYS A 169 2.10 -20.07 -1.44
N LEU A 170 2.37 -18.84 -1.01
CA LEU A 170 1.48 -17.69 -1.16
C LEU A 170 1.45 -17.12 -2.57
N TRP A 171 2.46 -17.40 -3.40
CA TRP A 171 2.59 -16.85 -4.75
C TRP A 171 1.34 -17.05 -5.60
N GLY A 172 0.70 -18.23 -5.49
CA GLY A 172 -0.52 -18.55 -6.22
C GLY A 172 -1.68 -17.59 -5.95
N GLU A 173 -1.74 -16.97 -4.77
CA GLU A 173 -2.79 -16.02 -4.38
C GLU A 173 -2.53 -14.61 -4.92
N TYR A 174 -1.27 -14.25 -5.16
CA TYR A 174 -0.87 -12.89 -5.54
C TYR A 174 -0.53 -12.71 -7.02
N ARG A 175 -0.13 -13.79 -7.70
CA ARG A 175 0.24 -13.75 -9.11
C ARG A 175 -0.96 -13.38 -9.98
N LYS A 176 -0.71 -12.59 -11.02
CA LYS A 176 -1.72 -12.27 -12.04
C LYS A 176 -1.78 -13.39 -13.08
N GLU A 177 -2.87 -13.41 -13.83
CA GLU A 177 -2.96 -14.23 -15.04
C GLU A 177 -1.79 -13.91 -15.99
N GLY A 178 -1.23 -14.94 -16.62
CA GLY A 178 -0.05 -14.83 -17.48
C GLY A 178 1.31 -14.85 -16.75
N GLN A 179 1.34 -14.60 -15.44
CA GLN A 179 2.59 -14.71 -14.67
C GLN A 179 2.96 -16.18 -14.41
N PRO A 180 4.27 -16.51 -14.34
CA PRO A 180 4.74 -17.86 -14.04
C PRO A 180 4.10 -18.42 -12.77
N SER A 181 3.77 -19.71 -12.78
CA SER A 181 3.23 -20.39 -11.60
C SER A 181 4.28 -20.65 -10.52
N ASP A 182 5.56 -20.65 -10.91
CA ASP A 182 6.70 -20.85 -10.03
C ASP A 182 7.29 -19.49 -9.59
N PHE A 183 7.54 -19.33 -8.30
CA PHE A 183 7.98 -18.07 -7.71
C PHE A 183 9.41 -17.72 -8.13
N GLU A 184 10.32 -18.69 -8.13
CA GLU A 184 11.72 -18.53 -8.57
C GLU A 184 11.80 -18.12 -10.03
N ALA A 185 11.06 -18.81 -10.91
CA ALA A 185 11.01 -18.48 -12.32
C ALA A 185 10.55 -17.04 -12.57
N ALA A 186 9.51 -16.59 -11.85
CA ALA A 186 9.04 -15.21 -11.93
C ALA A 186 10.10 -14.21 -11.42
N ALA A 187 10.75 -14.50 -10.30
CA ALA A 187 11.80 -13.64 -9.74
C ALA A 187 13.02 -13.53 -10.67
N GLU A 188 13.46 -14.64 -11.27
CA GLU A 188 14.61 -14.64 -12.19
C GLU A 188 14.30 -13.92 -13.50
N LEU A 189 13.08 -14.05 -14.04
CA LEU A 189 12.66 -13.27 -15.21
C LEU A 189 12.70 -11.77 -14.94
N VAL A 190 12.18 -11.33 -13.79
CA VAL A 190 12.24 -9.93 -13.37
C VAL A 190 13.69 -9.44 -13.27
N LYS A 191 14.55 -10.18 -12.56
CA LYS A 191 15.97 -9.81 -12.39
C LYS A 191 16.69 -9.72 -13.72
N SER A 192 16.54 -10.73 -14.58
CA SER A 192 17.16 -10.76 -15.91
C SER A 192 16.68 -9.58 -16.75
N ARG A 193 15.39 -9.25 -16.67
CA ARG A 193 14.82 -8.16 -17.44
C ARG A 193 15.35 -6.81 -17.00
N ILE A 194 15.35 -6.53 -15.70
CA ILE A 194 15.89 -5.29 -15.13
C ILE A 194 17.38 -5.14 -15.49
N ALA A 195 18.16 -6.23 -15.41
CA ALA A 195 19.57 -6.21 -15.80
C ALA A 195 19.76 -5.85 -17.29
N SER A 196 18.88 -6.35 -18.17
CA SER A 196 18.95 -6.08 -19.61
C SER A 196 18.36 -4.73 -20.04
N ALA A 197 17.46 -4.15 -19.24
CA ALA A 197 16.70 -2.94 -19.55
C ALA A 197 16.53 -2.07 -18.28
N PRO A 198 17.62 -1.50 -17.74
CA PRO A 198 17.57 -0.72 -16.51
C PRO A 198 16.75 0.57 -16.65
N ASP A 199 16.50 1.04 -17.87
CA ASP A 199 15.67 2.20 -18.17
C ASP A 199 14.17 1.97 -17.89
N LEU A 200 13.75 0.72 -17.63
CA LEU A 200 12.42 0.41 -17.13
C LEU A 200 12.22 0.80 -15.66
N LEU A 201 13.30 1.06 -14.92
CA LEU A 201 13.23 1.56 -13.54
C LEU A 201 13.03 3.08 -13.55
N ARG A 202 11.77 3.53 -13.49
CA ARG A 202 11.40 4.95 -13.57
C ARG A 202 10.60 5.38 -12.34
N PRO A 203 11.06 6.39 -11.59
CA PRO A 203 10.30 6.92 -10.47
C PRO A 203 8.90 7.35 -10.91
N THR A 204 7.89 7.00 -10.13
CA THR A 204 6.51 7.44 -10.36
C THR A 204 6.25 8.72 -9.56
N SER A 205 5.62 9.71 -10.19
CA SER A 205 5.14 10.91 -9.51
C SER A 205 3.65 10.80 -9.20
N TYR A 206 3.23 11.42 -8.10
CA TYR A 206 1.81 11.55 -7.82
C TYR A 206 1.13 12.43 -8.88
N CYS A 207 -0.07 12.06 -9.32
CA CYS A 207 -0.80 12.81 -10.34
C CYS A 207 -1.26 14.17 -9.76
N GLN A 208 -0.64 15.25 -10.22
CA GLN A 208 -0.91 16.64 -9.82
C GLN A 208 -1.89 17.37 -10.75
N ASP A 209 -2.45 16.69 -11.76
CA ASP A 209 -3.45 17.29 -12.64
C ASP A 209 -4.77 17.52 -11.87
N VAL A 210 -5.10 18.78 -11.61
CA VAL A 210 -6.33 19.21 -10.93
C VAL A 210 -7.60 18.82 -11.70
N ASN A 211 -7.50 18.61 -13.02
CA ASN A 211 -8.62 18.27 -13.90
C ASN A 211 -8.76 16.76 -14.12
N PHE A 212 -7.84 15.94 -13.60
CA PHE A 212 -7.88 14.50 -13.77
C PHE A 212 -9.19 13.92 -13.21
N ARG A 213 -9.86 13.12 -14.05
CA ARG A 213 -11.08 12.39 -13.68
C ARG A 213 -10.78 10.89 -13.71
N CYS A 214 -11.02 10.22 -12.58
CA CYS A 214 -10.91 8.78 -12.49
C CYS A 214 -12.22 8.13 -12.96
N GLU A 215 -12.15 7.28 -13.98
CA GLU A 215 -13.30 6.53 -14.49
C GLU A 215 -13.87 5.51 -13.48
N TRP A 216 -13.06 5.13 -12.47
CA TRP A 216 -13.43 4.13 -11.46
C TRP A 216 -14.07 4.75 -10.21
N CYS A 217 -13.99 6.07 -10.06
CA CYS A 217 -14.52 6.75 -8.89
C CYS A 217 -16.05 6.68 -8.86
N HIS A 218 -16.57 6.26 -7.71
CA HIS A 218 -17.99 6.27 -7.42
C HIS A 218 -18.26 7.28 -6.31
N GLU A 219 -19.08 8.29 -6.57
CA GLU A 219 -19.53 9.22 -5.55
C GLU A 219 -20.76 8.66 -4.83
N SER A 220 -20.79 8.77 -3.50
CA SER A 220 -21.93 8.32 -2.69
C SER A 220 -22.11 9.20 -1.45
N GLU A 221 -23.28 9.14 -0.83
CA GLU A 221 -23.56 9.90 0.40
C GLU A 221 -22.58 9.58 1.54
N SER A 222 -22.23 8.31 1.70
CA SER A 222 -21.28 7.85 2.73
C SER A 222 -19.80 8.17 2.40
N PHE A 223 -19.50 8.41 1.12
CA PHE A 223 -18.14 8.67 0.63
C PHE A 223 -18.18 9.77 -0.45
N PRO A 224 -18.49 11.02 -0.08
CA PRO A 224 -18.55 12.12 -1.03
C PRO A 224 -17.14 12.47 -1.50
N LEU A 225 -16.95 12.63 -2.81
CA LEU A 225 -15.62 12.90 -3.36
C LEU A 225 -15.25 14.36 -3.12
N ALA A 226 -14.07 14.58 -2.54
CA ALA A 226 -13.53 15.91 -2.36
C ALA A 226 -13.07 16.50 -3.70
N SER A 227 -13.09 17.83 -3.80
CA SER A 227 -12.46 18.52 -4.92
C SER A 227 -10.97 18.18 -5.00
N ARG A 228 -10.52 17.80 -6.20
CA ARG A 228 -9.11 17.46 -6.44
C ARG A 228 -8.18 18.64 -6.18
N PHE A 229 -8.63 19.86 -6.43
CA PHE A 229 -7.89 21.07 -6.08
C PHE A 229 -7.61 21.13 -4.56
N LYS A 230 -8.64 20.90 -3.75
CA LYS A 230 -8.51 20.91 -2.29
C LYS A 230 -7.57 19.82 -1.79
N VAL A 231 -7.67 18.62 -2.37
CA VAL A 231 -6.75 17.51 -2.07
C VAL A 231 -5.30 17.88 -2.37
N LEU A 232 -5.02 18.48 -3.53
CA LEU A 232 -3.68 18.87 -3.93
C LEU A 232 -3.14 20.03 -3.07
N GLU A 233 -3.98 20.99 -2.68
CA GLU A 233 -3.62 22.09 -1.79
C GLU A 233 -3.17 21.56 -0.42
N VAL A 234 -3.95 20.65 0.18
CA VAL A 234 -3.64 20.06 1.49
C VAL A 234 -2.32 19.26 1.45
N LEU A 235 -2.06 18.58 0.33
CA LEU A 235 -0.83 17.81 0.12
C LEU A 235 0.36 18.70 -0.31
N GLY A 236 0.17 20.01 -0.49
CA GLY A 236 1.24 20.97 -0.81
C GLY A 236 1.72 20.93 -2.26
N TYR A 237 0.87 20.48 -3.20
CA TYR A 237 1.19 20.45 -4.63
C TYR A 237 0.74 21.71 -5.39
N VAL A 238 -0.20 22.47 -4.84
CA VAL A 238 -0.71 23.74 -5.39
C VAL A 238 -0.76 24.81 -4.31
#